data_AF-A0A921ZLE2-F1
#
_entry.id   AF-A0A921ZLE2-F1
#
_cell.length_a   1.000
_cell.length_b   1.000
_cell.length_c   1.000
_cell.angle_alpha   90.00
_cell.angle_beta   90.00
_cell.angle_gamma   90.00
#
_symmetry.space_group_name_H-M   'P 1'
#
loop_
_entity.id
_entity.type
_entity.pdbx_description
1 polymer ?
#
loop_
_entity_poly.entity_id
_entity_poly.type
_entity_poly.pdbx_seq_one_letter_code
_entity_poly.pdbx_strand_id
1 'polypeptide(L)'
;MCSVDVDKTLYELLGSSNVRVWVHAGLSRESAKALKTMRPEPSFYAIVGDSEFVFNTYKRAVKEKLVRRNYRWNLVITDYVESSYIEFSQLILPTMFLQVDPAECCRVINQKDECSCPPMQKNQIILNSLIVYIVEVYSKLDDSTVTVRVDCEDLQAELNSTRDKLYKQFAEDTENNETIFYWIEDRSSLLLRSRFILYTYISDEGLTKVASWFAGENYKLLPGVTLEPLKMFFRIGTALAVPWTLPKLHPDTGEQLVNEEGQPLYEGYCIDLIEKLSEAMNFEYEIVTPKVGGFGKKLPNGTWDGVVGDLMVGETDIAVGALTMTAEREEVIDFVAPYFEQTGILIVIRKPIRKTSLFKFMTVLRTEVWLSIVAALVLTGFMIWLLEKYSPYSARNNPDAYPYPCREFTLKESFWFALTSFTPQGGGEAPKALSGRTLVAAYWLFVVLMLATFTANLAAFLTVERMQTPVSSLEQLARQSRINYTVVESSSVHQYFINMKFAEDTLYRVWKEITLNATSDQAQYRVWDYPIREQYGHILLAINASGPVPDAKTGFQQVNEHADADFAFIHDSAEIKYEVTRNCNLTEVGEVFAEQPYAIAVQQGSRLQEDISRALLELQKERFLEQMASK
;
A
#
# COMPACT_ATOMS: atom_id res chain seq x y z
N MET A 1 -2.46 32.78 28.18
CA MET A 1 -1.28 31.90 28.26
C MET A 1 -1.64 30.54 28.83
N CYS A 2 -2.49 30.43 29.87
CA CYS A 2 -2.92 29.13 30.43
C CYS A 2 -3.86 28.26 29.56
N SER A 3 -4.46 28.78 28.47
CA SER A 3 -5.34 27.96 27.61
C SER A 3 -4.56 27.05 26.64
N VAL A 4 -3.38 27.50 26.19
CA VAL A 4 -2.56 26.78 25.20
C VAL A 4 -1.89 25.55 25.83
N ASP A 5 -1.51 25.64 27.10
CA ASP A 5 -0.91 24.50 27.82
C ASP A 5 -1.93 23.41 28.18
N VAL A 6 -3.19 23.79 28.42
CA VAL A 6 -4.30 22.83 28.61
C VAL A 6 -4.59 22.11 27.31
N ASP A 7 -4.65 22.82 26.17
CA ASP A 7 -4.85 22.19 24.85
C ASP A 7 -3.71 21.23 24.50
N LYS A 8 -2.45 21.57 24.83
CA LYS A 8 -1.29 20.71 24.57
C LYS A 8 -1.27 19.46 25.46
N THR A 9 -1.57 19.60 26.75
CA THR A 9 -1.68 18.45 27.66
C THR A 9 -2.88 17.57 27.33
N LEU A 10 -4.01 18.15 26.91
CA LEU A 10 -5.15 17.40 26.38
C LEU A 10 -4.77 16.65 25.10
N TYR A 11 -4.03 17.30 24.20
CA TYR A 11 -3.56 16.71 22.95
C TYR A 11 -2.59 15.55 23.21
N GLU A 12 -1.65 15.71 24.14
CA GLU A 12 -0.73 14.63 24.56
C GLU A 12 -1.48 13.48 25.28
N LEU A 13 -2.49 13.78 26.10
CA LEU A 13 -3.35 12.77 26.75
C LEU A 13 -4.23 12.03 25.73
N LEU A 14 -4.76 12.72 24.72
CA LEU A 14 -5.55 12.14 23.62
C LEU A 14 -4.68 11.38 22.61
N GLY A 15 -3.40 11.75 22.47
CA GLY A 15 -2.42 11.08 21.63
C GLY A 15 -1.86 9.81 22.28
N SER A 16 -1.73 9.78 23.62
CA SER A 16 -1.19 8.63 24.37
C SER A 16 -2.23 7.62 24.84
N SER A 17 -3.51 8.01 24.94
CA SER A 17 -4.59 7.11 25.39
C SER A 17 -5.33 6.46 24.22
N ASN A 18 -5.49 5.13 24.29
CA ASN A 18 -6.29 4.36 23.32
C ASN A 18 -7.80 4.67 23.42
N VAL A 19 -8.24 5.25 24.54
CA VAL A 19 -9.64 5.53 24.83
C VAL A 19 -9.86 7.05 24.88
N ARG A 20 -10.24 7.62 23.74
CA ARG A 20 -10.62 9.03 23.63
C ARG A 20 -12.07 9.21 24.06
N VAL A 21 -12.31 9.45 25.36
CA VAL A 21 -13.65 9.71 25.89
C VAL A 21 -13.90 11.22 25.98
N TRP A 22 -14.92 11.71 25.29
CA TRP A 22 -15.38 13.09 25.44
C TRP A 22 -16.62 13.14 26.34
N VAL A 23 -16.52 13.83 27.49
CA VAL A 23 -17.62 14.01 28.45
C VAL A 23 -18.23 15.39 28.27
N HIS A 24 -19.50 15.48 27.88
CA HIS A 24 -20.14 16.77 27.57
C HIS A 24 -21.27 17.14 28.55
N ALA A 25 -21.20 18.34 29.12
CA ALA A 25 -22.27 18.97 29.93
C ALA A 25 -23.29 19.82 29.11
N GLY A 26 -23.42 19.55 27.79
CA GLY A 26 -24.51 20.10 26.96
C GLY A 26 -24.09 20.48 25.54
N LEU A 27 -24.54 19.74 24.52
CA LEU A 27 -24.12 19.98 23.13
C LEU A 27 -24.79 21.23 22.55
N SER A 28 -24.00 22.24 22.18
CA SER A 28 -24.43 23.42 21.42
C SER A 28 -24.23 23.20 19.92
N ARG A 29 -24.77 24.08 19.06
CA ARG A 29 -24.56 23.95 17.60
C ARG A 29 -23.11 24.20 17.21
N GLU A 30 -22.47 25.14 17.91
CA GLU A 30 -21.07 25.48 17.70
C GLU A 30 -20.16 24.36 18.21
N SER A 31 -20.43 23.80 19.40
CA SER A 31 -19.65 22.67 19.90
C SER A 31 -19.90 21.40 19.10
N ALA A 32 -21.11 21.17 18.57
CA ALA A 32 -21.36 20.08 17.62
C ALA A 32 -20.56 20.23 16.32
N LYS A 33 -20.49 21.45 15.77
CA LYS A 33 -19.68 21.73 14.58
C LYS A 33 -18.18 21.55 14.88
N ALA A 34 -17.72 22.03 16.03
CA ALA A 34 -16.34 21.87 16.47
C ALA A 34 -15.95 20.40 16.65
N LEU A 35 -16.82 19.59 17.28
CA LEU A 35 -16.62 18.15 17.43
C LEU A 35 -16.61 17.41 16.10
N LYS A 36 -17.43 17.84 15.14
CA LYS A 36 -17.43 17.28 13.78
C LYS A 36 -16.11 17.54 13.05
N THR A 37 -15.51 18.71 13.28
CA THR A 37 -14.23 19.12 12.66
C THR A 37 -13.01 18.74 13.49
N MET A 38 -13.19 18.30 14.74
CA MET A 38 -12.09 17.92 15.63
C MET A 38 -11.32 16.77 15.02
N ARG A 39 -9.99 16.93 14.91
CA ARG A 39 -9.06 15.91 14.48
C ARG A 39 -7.97 15.74 15.55
N PRO A 40 -7.66 14.51 15.97
CA PRO A 40 -8.28 13.25 15.52
C PRO A 40 -9.69 13.05 16.13
N GLU A 41 -10.54 12.24 15.49
CA GLU A 41 -11.91 12.01 15.98
C GLU A 41 -11.89 11.16 17.27
N PRO A 42 -12.67 11.50 18.32
CA PRO A 42 -12.68 10.70 19.54
C PRO A 42 -13.41 9.38 19.35
N SER A 43 -12.83 8.29 19.84
CA SER A 43 -13.37 6.94 19.72
C SER A 43 -14.68 6.77 20.50
N PHE A 44 -14.86 7.46 21.62
CA PHE A 44 -16.03 7.33 22.48
C PHE A 44 -16.58 8.69 22.94
N TYR A 45 -17.89 8.79 23.00
CA TYR A 45 -18.60 9.91 23.62
C TYR A 45 -19.34 9.41 24.85
N ALA A 46 -19.24 10.16 25.95
CA ALA A 46 -20.02 9.91 27.15
C ALA A 46 -20.88 11.13 27.46
N ILE A 47 -22.20 10.96 27.53
CA ILE A 47 -23.11 12.00 28.00
C ILE A 47 -23.48 11.65 29.43
N VAL A 48 -23.21 12.55 30.37
CA VAL A 48 -23.52 12.35 31.80
C VAL A 48 -24.49 13.42 32.25
N GLY A 49 -25.62 13.02 32.83
CA GLY A 49 -26.56 13.96 33.44
C GLY A 49 -27.95 13.35 33.68
N ASP A 50 -28.92 14.24 33.88
CA ASP A 50 -30.33 13.85 34.06
C ASP A 50 -30.91 13.31 32.75
N SER A 51 -31.94 12.46 32.83
CA SER A 51 -32.54 11.80 31.66
C SER A 51 -32.94 12.81 30.58
N GLU A 52 -33.68 13.87 30.95
CA GLU A 52 -34.09 14.93 30.02
C GLU A 52 -32.90 15.56 29.30
N PHE A 53 -31.84 15.86 30.05
CA PHE A 53 -30.63 16.47 29.52
C PHE A 53 -29.88 15.51 28.58
N VAL A 54 -29.75 14.24 28.95
CA VAL A 54 -29.05 13.20 28.18
C VAL A 54 -29.76 12.98 26.83
N PHE A 55 -31.07 12.78 26.84
CA PHE A 55 -31.85 12.53 25.62
C PHE A 55 -31.92 13.77 24.71
N ASN A 56 -32.10 14.97 25.27
CA ASN A 56 -32.05 16.20 24.48
C ASN A 56 -30.68 16.40 23.80
N THR A 57 -29.61 16.09 24.52
CA THR A 57 -28.24 16.19 24.00
C THR A 57 -27.99 15.15 22.90
N TYR A 58 -28.41 13.91 23.10
CA TYR A 58 -28.31 12.84 22.11
C TYR A 58 -29.12 13.14 20.84
N LYS A 59 -30.37 13.59 20.98
CA LYS A 59 -31.23 14.00 19.86
C LYS A 59 -30.59 15.10 19.01
N ARG A 60 -29.89 16.03 19.66
CA ARG A 60 -29.10 17.05 18.96
C ARG A 60 -27.90 16.46 18.23
N ALA A 61 -27.18 15.53 18.85
CA ALA A 61 -26.05 14.83 18.22
C ALA A 61 -26.48 14.07 16.96
N VAL A 62 -27.64 13.41 17.01
CA VAL A 62 -28.30 12.78 15.86
C VAL A 62 -28.60 13.81 14.77
N LYS A 63 -29.24 14.93 15.12
CA LYS A 63 -29.59 15.99 14.17
C LYS A 63 -28.38 16.60 13.45
N GLU A 64 -27.26 16.73 14.15
CA GLU A 64 -26.00 17.28 13.61
C GLU A 64 -25.14 16.21 12.89
N LYS A 65 -25.64 14.96 12.77
CA LYS A 65 -24.98 13.82 12.13
C LYS A 65 -23.65 13.39 12.79
N LEU A 66 -23.58 13.46 14.13
CA LEU A 66 -22.46 12.99 14.93
C LEU A 66 -22.58 11.50 15.32
N VAL A 67 -23.81 10.98 15.37
CA VAL A 67 -24.09 9.57 15.66
C VAL A 67 -24.01 8.78 14.35
N ARG A 68 -22.83 8.23 14.05
CA ARG A 68 -22.56 7.52 12.79
C ARG A 68 -22.31 6.02 12.94
N ARG A 69 -21.91 5.58 14.13
CA ARG A 69 -21.45 4.20 14.37
C ARG A 69 -22.02 3.63 15.66
N ASN A 70 -22.09 2.30 15.69
CA ASN A 70 -22.62 1.52 16.80
C ASN A 70 -21.73 1.67 18.04
N TYR A 71 -22.33 1.68 19.23
CA TYR A 71 -21.67 1.68 20.54
C TYR A 71 -20.68 2.82 20.81
N ARG A 72 -20.67 3.88 19.98
CA ARG A 72 -19.79 5.04 20.15
C ARG A 72 -20.27 6.00 21.25
N TRP A 73 -21.58 6.05 21.48
CA TRP A 73 -22.22 6.92 22.46
C TRP A 73 -22.62 6.11 23.69
N ASN A 74 -22.09 6.52 24.83
CA ASN A 74 -22.39 5.97 26.15
C ASN A 74 -23.23 6.98 26.91
N LEU A 75 -24.43 6.60 27.32
CA LEU A 75 -25.36 7.48 28.02
C LEU A 75 -25.35 7.13 29.51
N VAL A 76 -24.98 8.07 30.36
CA VAL A 76 -24.94 7.90 31.82
C VAL A 76 -26.02 8.76 32.43
N ILE A 77 -27.06 8.09 32.92
CA ILE A 77 -28.24 8.71 33.50
C ILE A 77 -28.08 8.71 35.02
N THR A 78 -28.11 9.90 35.61
CA THR A 78 -27.90 10.10 37.05
C THR A 78 -29.18 10.21 37.87
N ASP A 79 -30.35 10.27 37.22
CA ASP A 79 -31.64 10.33 37.90
C ASP A 79 -32.25 8.93 38.13
N TYR A 80 -33.33 8.91 38.92
CA TYR A 80 -34.04 7.69 39.31
C TYR A 80 -35.32 7.49 38.49
N VAL A 81 -35.36 8.01 37.27
CA VAL A 81 -36.56 7.93 36.42
C VAL A 81 -36.77 6.48 35.98
N GLU A 82 -37.99 5.98 36.09
CA GLU A 82 -38.31 4.63 35.68
C GLU A 82 -38.16 4.47 34.15
N SER A 83 -37.55 3.37 33.71
CA SER A 83 -37.25 3.11 32.29
C SER A 83 -38.49 3.17 31.37
N SER A 84 -39.69 3.01 31.92
CA SER A 84 -40.99 3.11 31.22
C SER A 84 -41.31 4.52 30.69
N TYR A 85 -40.80 5.58 31.32
CA TYR A 85 -41.02 6.98 30.92
C TYR A 85 -40.03 7.48 29.86
N ILE A 86 -39.05 6.65 29.53
CA ILE A 86 -37.97 6.99 28.60
C ILE A 86 -38.34 6.47 27.22
N GLU A 87 -38.56 7.37 26.26
CA GLU A 87 -38.80 7.02 24.86
C GLU A 87 -37.51 6.54 24.18
N PHE A 88 -37.21 5.24 24.28
CA PHE A 88 -36.05 4.63 23.61
C PHE A 88 -36.18 4.57 22.08
N SER A 89 -37.36 4.87 21.51
CA SER A 89 -37.59 4.97 20.06
C SER A 89 -36.74 6.06 19.37
N GLN A 90 -36.12 6.95 20.14
CA GLN A 90 -35.25 8.01 19.63
C GLN A 90 -33.79 7.57 19.42
N LEU A 91 -33.42 6.35 19.85
CA LEU A 91 -32.10 5.75 19.64
C LEU A 91 -32.05 5.08 18.26
N ILE A 92 -31.20 5.61 17.37
CA ILE A 92 -31.09 5.13 15.98
C ILE A 92 -30.07 4.01 15.85
N LEU A 93 -28.93 4.14 16.55
CA LEU A 93 -27.85 3.15 16.53
C LEU A 93 -27.77 2.44 17.89
N PRO A 94 -27.21 1.23 17.94
CA PRO A 94 -26.93 0.54 19.18
C PRO A 94 -26.11 1.40 20.14
N THR A 95 -26.55 1.52 21.38
CA THR A 95 -25.92 2.38 22.40
C THR A 95 -25.91 1.70 23.76
N MET A 96 -24.83 1.92 24.51
CA MET A 96 -24.76 1.52 25.90
C MET A 96 -25.32 2.63 26.77
N PHE A 97 -26.12 2.28 27.77
CA PHE A 97 -26.50 3.25 28.78
C PHE A 97 -26.45 2.67 30.20
N LEU A 98 -25.94 3.50 31.09
CA LEU A 98 -25.77 3.23 32.50
C LEU A 98 -26.81 4.04 33.26
N GLN A 99 -27.63 3.36 34.05
CA GLN A 99 -28.69 3.98 34.83
C GLN A 99 -28.57 3.57 36.30
N VAL A 100 -28.93 4.47 37.21
CA VAL A 100 -29.14 4.12 38.62
C VAL A 100 -30.46 3.38 38.76
N ASP A 101 -30.49 2.30 39.55
CA ASP A 101 -31.70 1.49 39.73
C ASP A 101 -32.86 2.36 40.29
N PRO A 102 -34.00 2.50 39.58
CA PRO A 102 -35.15 3.29 40.04
C PRO A 102 -35.68 2.83 41.40
N ALA A 103 -35.53 1.54 41.73
CA ALA A 103 -35.95 0.99 43.02
C ALA A 103 -35.21 1.63 44.22
N GLU A 104 -33.99 2.16 44.01
CA GLU A 104 -33.24 2.84 45.08
C GLU A 104 -33.92 4.12 45.52
N CYS A 105 -34.63 4.82 44.63
CA CYS A 105 -35.33 6.04 45.01
C CYS A 105 -36.43 5.78 46.06
N CYS A 106 -37.10 4.63 45.98
CA CYS A 106 -38.07 4.19 46.98
C CYS A 106 -37.41 4.00 48.36
N ARG A 107 -36.18 3.46 48.38
CA ARG A 107 -35.40 3.29 49.61
C ARG A 107 -34.98 4.63 50.21
N VAL A 108 -34.52 5.57 49.38
CA VAL A 108 -34.12 6.91 49.86
C VAL A 108 -35.33 7.68 50.42
N ILE A 109 -36.52 7.50 49.86
CA ILE A 109 -37.77 8.12 50.35
C ILE A 109 -38.37 7.37 51.56
N ASN A 110 -37.83 6.21 51.93
CA ASN A 110 -38.28 5.35 53.03
C ASN A 110 -39.77 4.93 52.91
N GLN A 111 -40.26 4.74 51.68
CA GLN A 111 -41.59 4.22 51.38
C GLN A 111 -41.48 2.81 50.79
N LYS A 112 -42.20 1.85 51.40
CA LYS A 112 -42.07 0.41 51.06
C LYS A 112 -43.08 -0.09 50.01
N ASP A 113 -44.18 0.62 49.77
CA ASP A 113 -45.22 0.23 48.80
C ASP A 113 -45.66 1.43 47.92
N GLU A 114 -45.65 1.24 46.60
CA GLU A 114 -46.04 2.19 45.53
C GLU A 114 -45.41 3.60 45.62
N CYS A 115 -44.10 3.68 45.40
CA CYS A 115 -43.40 4.96 45.34
C CYS A 115 -43.34 5.48 43.89
N SER A 116 -43.89 6.67 43.65
CA SER A 116 -43.65 7.47 42.45
C SER A 116 -42.60 8.52 42.77
N CYS A 117 -41.42 8.42 42.16
CA CYS A 117 -40.33 9.36 42.41
C CYS A 117 -40.60 10.72 41.76
N PRO A 118 -40.77 11.81 42.53
CA PRO A 118 -40.98 13.13 41.96
C PRO A 118 -39.68 13.68 41.35
N PRO A 119 -39.74 14.36 40.19
CA PRO A 119 -38.57 14.80 39.45
C PRO A 119 -37.84 16.03 40.03
N MET A 120 -38.19 16.52 41.23
CA MET A 120 -37.58 17.74 41.77
C MET A 120 -36.94 17.54 43.15
N GLN A 121 -35.61 17.74 43.16
CA GLN A 121 -34.67 17.87 44.29
C GLN A 121 -34.09 16.58 44.89
N LYS A 122 -33.32 15.85 44.06
CA LYS A 122 -32.41 14.76 44.49
C LYS A 122 -31.58 15.11 45.73
N ASN A 123 -30.97 16.29 45.77
CA ASN A 123 -30.12 16.72 46.89
C ASN A 123 -30.90 16.85 48.20
N GLN A 124 -32.14 17.35 48.16
CA GLN A 124 -32.94 17.54 49.37
C GLN A 124 -33.44 16.20 49.93
N ILE A 125 -33.81 15.27 49.05
CA ILE A 125 -34.24 13.93 49.43
C ILE A 125 -33.07 13.15 50.05
N ILE A 126 -31.89 13.19 49.42
CA ILE A 126 -30.68 12.54 49.96
C ILE A 126 -30.25 13.18 51.29
N LEU A 127 -30.38 14.50 51.43
CA LEU A 127 -29.98 15.20 52.66
C LEU A 127 -30.96 14.91 53.81
N ASN A 128 -32.26 14.80 53.53
CA ASN A 128 -33.25 14.33 54.51
C ASN A 128 -32.97 12.89 54.93
N SER A 129 -32.68 11.98 53.99
CA SER A 129 -32.34 10.59 54.33
C SER A 129 -31.03 10.49 55.10
N LEU A 130 -30.05 11.34 54.79
CA LEU A 130 -28.79 11.46 55.54
C LEU A 130 -29.05 11.91 56.98
N ILE A 131 -29.90 12.91 57.20
CA ILE A 131 -30.26 13.37 58.54
C ILE A 131 -30.93 12.23 59.33
N VAL A 132 -31.87 11.52 58.72
CA VAL A 132 -32.54 10.37 59.36
C VAL A 132 -31.51 9.29 59.72
N TYR A 133 -30.60 8.96 58.81
CA TYR A 133 -29.53 7.98 59.06
C TYR A 133 -28.61 8.43 60.19
N ILE A 134 -28.16 9.69 60.19
CA ILE A 134 -27.30 10.25 61.24
C ILE A 134 -28.02 10.20 62.59
N VAL A 135 -29.31 10.56 62.66
CA VAL A 135 -30.12 10.47 63.89
C VAL A 135 -30.23 9.02 64.37
N GLU A 136 -30.41 8.06 63.47
CA GLU A 136 -30.44 6.64 63.81
C GLU A 136 -29.09 6.18 64.40
N VAL A 137 -27.97 6.55 63.78
CA VAL A 137 -26.63 6.24 64.29
C VAL A 137 -26.38 6.88 65.66
N TYR A 138 -26.78 8.14 65.83
CA TYR A 138 -26.71 8.83 67.13
C TYR A 138 -27.57 8.14 68.19
N SER A 139 -28.75 7.61 67.84
CA SER A 139 -29.60 6.88 68.78
C SER A 139 -29.02 5.53 69.22
N LYS A 140 -28.10 4.94 68.43
CA LYS A 140 -27.39 3.70 68.77
C LYS A 140 -26.15 3.94 69.66
N LEU A 141 -25.70 5.18 69.79
CA LEU A 141 -24.54 5.55 70.62
C LEU A 141 -24.95 5.69 72.09
N ASP A 142 -24.26 5.00 73.00
CA ASP A 142 -24.49 5.12 74.45
C ASP A 142 -24.13 6.51 74.99
N ASP A 143 -25.01 7.09 75.82
CA ASP A 143 -24.90 8.44 76.41
C ASP A 143 -23.63 8.68 77.26
N SER A 144 -22.95 7.62 77.70
CA SER A 144 -22.00 7.71 78.80
C SER A 144 -20.64 8.37 78.51
N THR A 145 -20.29 8.76 77.27
CA THR A 145 -19.01 9.44 76.98
C THR A 145 -19.05 10.29 75.69
N VAL A 146 -20.08 11.11 75.46
CA VAL A 146 -20.09 12.02 74.30
C VAL A 146 -19.80 13.44 74.79
N THR A 147 -18.65 14.00 74.41
CA THR A 147 -18.31 15.41 74.70
C THR A 147 -19.01 16.33 73.71
N VAL A 148 -20.01 17.09 74.19
CA VAL A 148 -20.85 17.99 73.37
C VAL A 148 -20.23 19.40 73.25
N ARG A 149 -19.14 19.69 73.97
CA ARG A 149 -18.45 20.99 73.91
C ARG A 149 -17.12 20.86 73.18
N VAL A 150 -16.96 21.66 72.13
CA VAL A 150 -15.72 21.82 71.39
C VAL A 150 -15.11 23.15 71.80
N ASP A 151 -13.91 23.11 72.39
CA ASP A 151 -13.12 24.32 72.64
C ASP A 151 -12.19 24.53 71.43
N CYS A 152 -12.37 25.63 70.69
CA CYS A 152 -11.70 25.84 69.41
C CYS A 152 -10.18 26.06 69.54
N GLU A 153 -9.66 26.21 70.76
CA GLU A 153 -8.23 26.46 71.05
C GLU A 153 -7.42 25.18 71.35
N ASP A 154 -8.06 24.06 71.72
CA ASP A 154 -7.37 22.80 72.07
C ASP A 154 -8.09 21.56 71.49
N LEU A 155 -7.77 21.22 70.23
CA LEU A 155 -8.54 20.31 69.38
C LEU A 155 -8.19 18.80 69.48
N GLN A 156 -7.15 18.40 70.22
CA GLN A 156 -6.48 17.12 69.90
C GLN A 156 -6.80 15.90 70.77
N ALA A 157 -7.20 16.04 72.04
CA ALA A 157 -7.29 14.88 72.94
C ALA A 157 -8.73 14.33 73.10
N GLU A 158 -9.74 15.19 73.18
CA GLU A 158 -11.13 14.76 73.46
C GLU A 158 -11.89 14.32 72.21
N LEU A 159 -11.60 14.91 71.04
CA LEU A 159 -12.28 14.63 69.77
C LEU A 159 -11.98 13.23 69.20
N ASN A 160 -10.79 12.67 69.46
CA ASN A 160 -10.41 11.38 68.88
C ASN A 160 -11.25 10.23 69.42
N SER A 161 -11.56 10.23 70.72
CA SER A 161 -12.33 9.14 71.33
C SER A 161 -13.76 9.04 70.81
N THR A 162 -14.44 10.17 70.63
CA THR A 162 -15.81 10.26 70.12
C THR A 162 -15.84 9.98 68.62
N ARG A 163 -14.87 10.51 67.88
CA ARG A 163 -14.72 10.28 66.43
C ARG A 163 -14.46 8.81 66.11
N ASP A 164 -13.53 8.18 66.82
CA ASP A 164 -13.15 6.79 66.55
C ASP A 164 -14.30 5.83 66.89
N LYS A 165 -15.11 6.14 67.92
CA LYS A 165 -16.36 5.40 68.21
C LYS A 165 -17.42 5.60 67.11
N LEU A 166 -17.61 6.82 66.62
CA LEU A 166 -18.54 7.11 65.54
C LEU A 166 -18.13 6.40 64.25
N TYR A 167 -16.85 6.40 63.91
CA TYR A 167 -16.32 5.70 62.73
C TYR A 167 -16.48 4.19 62.86
N LYS A 168 -16.26 3.64 64.06
CA LYS A 168 -16.52 2.23 64.33
C LYS A 168 -18.00 1.88 64.15
N GLN A 169 -18.91 2.73 64.62
CA GLN A 169 -20.35 2.53 64.42
C GLN A 169 -20.74 2.57 62.93
N PHE A 170 -20.15 3.50 62.17
CA PHE A 170 -20.35 3.55 60.71
C PHE A 170 -19.80 2.32 60.00
N ALA A 171 -18.67 1.77 60.46
CA ALA A 171 -18.11 0.52 59.94
C ALA A 171 -19.04 -0.67 60.24
N GLU A 172 -19.61 -0.76 61.45
CA GLU A 172 -20.58 -1.81 61.82
C GLU A 172 -21.87 -1.72 61.00
N ASP A 173 -22.42 -0.51 60.80
CA ASP A 173 -23.62 -0.30 59.97
C ASP A 173 -23.37 -0.54 58.47
N THR A 174 -22.11 -0.53 58.03
CA THR A 174 -21.72 -0.87 56.64
C THR A 174 -21.84 -2.37 56.35
N GLU A 175 -21.67 -3.22 57.35
CA GLU A 175 -21.86 -4.68 57.20
C GLU A 175 -23.35 -5.03 57.00
N ASN A 176 -24.26 -4.18 57.48
CA ASN A 176 -25.70 -4.37 57.29
C ASN A 176 -26.13 -3.91 55.88
N ASN A 177 -26.61 -4.85 55.06
CA ASN A 177 -27.07 -4.57 53.70
C ASN A 177 -28.35 -3.73 53.59
N GLU A 178 -28.99 -3.41 54.71
CA GLU A 178 -30.23 -2.62 54.75
C GLU A 178 -29.96 -1.10 54.85
N THR A 179 -28.73 -0.70 55.14
CA THR A 179 -28.37 0.72 55.28
C THR A 179 -28.17 1.39 53.91
N ILE A 180 -28.70 2.60 53.77
CA ILE A 180 -28.66 3.40 52.53
C ILE A 180 -27.25 3.98 52.29
N PHE A 181 -26.47 4.15 53.36
CA PHE A 181 -25.13 4.72 53.34
C PHE A 181 -24.12 3.68 53.80
N TYR A 182 -22.93 3.73 53.21
CA TYR A 182 -21.79 2.90 53.61
C TYR A 182 -20.57 3.77 53.88
N TRP A 183 -19.69 3.30 54.76
CA TRP A 183 -18.50 4.00 55.21
C TRP A 183 -17.25 3.41 54.58
N ILE A 184 -16.38 4.29 54.06
CA ILE A 184 -15.03 3.92 53.64
C ILE A 184 -14.03 4.48 54.64
N GLU A 185 -13.37 3.58 55.39
CA GLU A 185 -12.37 3.95 56.40
C GLU A 185 -11.20 4.74 55.80
N ASP A 186 -10.65 4.29 54.66
CA ASP A 186 -9.49 4.90 53.99
C ASP A 186 -9.68 6.38 53.63
N ARG A 187 -10.90 6.76 53.25
CA ARG A 187 -11.22 8.13 52.82
C ARG A 187 -11.98 8.92 53.87
N SER A 188 -12.31 8.29 55.01
CA SER A 188 -13.18 8.85 56.05
C SER A 188 -14.45 9.50 55.46
N SER A 189 -15.07 8.82 54.49
CA SER A 189 -16.19 9.35 53.72
C SER A 189 -17.40 8.42 53.76
N LEU A 190 -18.57 8.99 54.06
CA LEU A 190 -19.85 8.31 53.97
C LEU A 190 -20.40 8.46 52.54
N LEU A 191 -20.68 7.34 51.88
CA LEU A 191 -21.14 7.30 50.49
C LEU A 191 -22.52 6.65 50.39
N LEU A 192 -23.27 7.03 49.36
CA LEU A 192 -24.57 6.43 49.06
C LEU A 192 -24.37 5.06 48.41
N ARG A 193 -25.03 4.03 48.94
CA ARG A 193 -25.04 2.69 48.35
C ARG A 193 -25.99 2.66 47.16
N SER A 194 -25.53 3.14 46.01
CA SER A 194 -26.32 3.12 44.77
C SER A 194 -26.09 1.84 43.98
N ARG A 195 -27.17 1.21 43.51
CA ARG A 195 -27.10 0.14 42.52
C ARG A 195 -27.12 0.73 41.12
N PHE A 196 -26.18 0.29 40.30
CA PHE A 196 -26.09 0.65 38.88
C PHE A 196 -26.55 -0.52 38.03
N ILE A 197 -27.26 -0.20 36.96
CA ILE A 197 -27.70 -1.15 35.94
C ILE A 197 -27.16 -0.68 34.60
N LEU A 198 -26.44 -1.57 33.93
CA LEU A 198 -25.99 -1.37 32.56
C LEU A 198 -26.97 -2.07 31.62
N TYR A 199 -27.44 -1.31 30.64
CA TYR A 199 -28.27 -1.79 29.57
C TYR A 199 -27.55 -1.60 28.24
N THR A 200 -27.85 -2.49 27.29
CA THR A 200 -27.52 -2.29 25.88
C THR A 200 -28.82 -2.15 25.12
N TYR A 201 -28.85 -1.19 24.20
CA TYR A 201 -29.93 -1.03 23.26
C TYR A 201 -29.48 -1.53 21.89
N ILE A 202 -30.24 -2.44 21.32
CA ILE A 202 -30.03 -2.96 19.96
C ILE A 202 -31.33 -2.66 19.20
N SER A 203 -31.26 -2.12 17.98
CA SER A 203 -32.44 -1.72 17.20
C SER A 203 -33.46 -2.84 17.03
N ASP A 204 -32.98 -4.08 16.92
CA ASP A 204 -33.79 -5.25 16.57
C ASP A 204 -34.31 -6.00 17.80
N GLU A 205 -33.55 -6.00 18.91
CA GLU A 205 -33.87 -6.72 20.15
C GLU A 205 -34.44 -5.81 21.25
N GLY A 206 -34.33 -4.50 21.07
CA GLY A 206 -34.71 -3.51 22.06
C GLY A 206 -33.72 -3.42 23.23
N LEU A 207 -34.26 -3.16 24.42
CA LEU A 207 -33.49 -2.89 25.62
C LEU A 207 -33.15 -4.19 26.36
N THR A 208 -31.87 -4.53 26.49
CA THR A 208 -31.44 -5.71 27.25
C THR A 208 -30.55 -5.33 28.42
N LYS A 209 -30.82 -5.91 29.60
CA LYS A 209 -30.03 -5.69 30.81
C LYS A 209 -28.78 -6.57 30.75
N VAL A 210 -27.61 -5.94 30.87
CA VAL A 210 -26.31 -6.60 30.70
C VAL A 210 -25.66 -6.91 32.04
N ALA A 211 -25.65 -5.92 32.94
CA ALA A 211 -24.98 -6.03 34.23
C ALA A 211 -25.73 -5.24 35.30
N SER A 212 -25.56 -5.65 36.57
CA SER A 212 -25.92 -4.81 37.70
C SER A 212 -24.95 -4.98 38.84
N TRP A 213 -24.54 -3.89 39.47
CA TRP A 213 -23.60 -3.91 40.60
C TRP A 213 -23.88 -2.79 41.58
N PHE A 214 -23.37 -2.93 42.81
CA PHE A 214 -23.43 -1.87 43.81
C PHE A 214 -22.22 -0.96 43.75
N ALA A 215 -22.38 0.30 44.17
CA ALA A 215 -21.27 1.20 44.41
C ALA A 215 -20.28 0.55 45.41
N GLY A 216 -19.03 0.38 44.97
CA GLY A 216 -17.97 -0.30 45.75
C GLY A 216 -17.71 -1.75 45.33
N GLU A 217 -18.59 -2.38 44.56
CA GLU A 217 -18.38 -3.70 43.97
C GLU A 217 -17.89 -3.61 42.52
N ASN A 218 -17.11 -4.60 42.09
CA ASN A 218 -16.78 -4.77 40.68
C ASN A 218 -18.04 -5.18 39.90
N TYR A 219 -18.20 -4.65 38.69
CA TYR A 219 -19.33 -5.02 37.84
C TYR A 219 -19.28 -6.52 37.49
N LYS A 220 -20.45 -7.16 37.52
CA LYS A 220 -20.63 -8.55 37.10
C LYS A 220 -21.68 -8.62 36.01
N LEU A 221 -21.33 -9.28 34.90
CA LEU A 221 -22.25 -9.57 33.80
C LEU A 221 -23.30 -10.58 34.26
N LEU A 222 -24.52 -10.43 33.75
CA LEU A 222 -25.59 -11.41 33.98
C LEU A 222 -25.26 -12.74 33.26
N PRO A 223 -25.70 -13.88 33.83
CA PRO A 223 -25.41 -15.18 33.25
C PRO A 223 -26.02 -15.31 31.85
N GLY A 224 -25.19 -15.66 30.86
CA GLY A 224 -25.59 -15.78 29.45
C GLY A 224 -25.38 -14.52 28.60
N VAL A 225 -24.87 -13.41 29.17
CA VAL A 225 -24.57 -12.19 28.42
C VAL A 225 -23.06 -12.05 28.21
N THR A 226 -22.64 -12.00 26.95
CA THR A 226 -21.26 -11.69 26.54
C THR A 226 -21.22 -10.33 25.88
N LEU A 227 -20.37 -9.43 26.37
CA LEU A 227 -20.10 -8.15 25.71
C LEU A 227 -19.07 -8.37 24.61
N GLU A 228 -19.43 -8.05 23.37
CA GLU A 228 -18.47 -8.00 22.28
C GLU A 228 -17.47 -6.86 22.52
N PRO A 229 -16.15 -7.11 22.35
CA PRO A 229 -15.18 -6.05 22.43
C PRO A 229 -15.42 -5.05 21.30
N LEU A 230 -15.46 -3.78 21.67
CA LEU A 230 -15.54 -2.68 20.72
C LEU A 230 -14.35 -2.74 19.75
N LYS A 231 -14.66 -2.73 18.45
CA LYS A 231 -13.66 -2.65 17.39
C LYS A 231 -13.12 -1.23 17.30
N MET A 232 -11.83 -1.11 17.06
CA MET A 232 -11.23 0.18 16.72
C MET A 232 -11.78 0.65 15.38
N PHE A 233 -11.75 1.95 15.13
CA PHE A 233 -12.18 2.49 13.85
C PHE A 233 -11.08 3.37 13.24
N PHE A 234 -10.78 3.18 11.95
CA PHE A 234 -9.80 4.00 11.22
C PHE A 234 -10.35 4.57 9.90
N ARG A 235 -9.98 5.82 9.61
CA ARG A 235 -10.19 6.41 8.27
C ARG A 235 -8.98 6.13 7.40
N ILE A 236 -9.16 5.38 6.33
CA ILE A 236 -8.07 4.96 5.46
C ILE A 236 -8.07 5.82 4.20
N GLY A 237 -7.01 6.62 4.04
CA GLY A 237 -6.75 7.44 2.88
C GLY A 237 -6.26 6.61 1.71
N THR A 238 -6.90 6.74 0.56
CA THR A 238 -6.42 6.13 -0.69
C THR A 238 -6.64 7.04 -1.89
N ALA A 239 -5.89 6.80 -2.96
CA ALA A 239 -6.00 7.52 -4.22
C ALA A 239 -6.02 6.53 -5.39
N LEU A 240 -6.55 6.96 -6.54
CA LEU A 240 -6.62 6.16 -7.76
C LEU A 240 -5.20 5.81 -8.27
N ALA A 241 -4.93 4.52 -8.44
CA ALA A 241 -3.72 4.03 -9.09
C ALA A 241 -3.97 2.68 -9.77
N VAL A 242 -3.57 2.56 -11.03
CA VAL A 242 -3.67 1.30 -11.77
C VAL A 242 -2.39 0.49 -11.50
N PRO A 243 -2.45 -0.79 -11.11
CA PRO A 243 -3.62 -1.65 -10.86
C PRO A 243 -4.08 -1.75 -9.38
N TRP A 244 -3.52 -0.92 -8.50
CA TRP A 244 -3.65 -1.02 -7.05
C TRP A 244 -5.05 -0.71 -6.50
N THR A 245 -5.66 0.35 -7.00
CA THR A 245 -6.92 0.94 -6.54
C THR A 245 -7.69 1.46 -7.75
N LEU A 246 -8.70 0.70 -8.15
CA LEU A 246 -9.57 0.97 -9.29
C LEU A 246 -10.97 1.32 -8.79
N PRO A 247 -11.67 2.27 -9.41
CA PRO A 247 -13.04 2.55 -9.04
C PRO A 247 -13.91 1.37 -9.49
N LYS A 248 -14.74 0.87 -8.57
CA LYS A 248 -15.65 -0.23 -8.85
C LYS A 248 -16.71 0.24 -9.84
N LEU A 249 -16.80 -0.43 -10.98
CA LEU A 249 -17.74 -0.10 -12.04
C LEU A 249 -19.00 -0.95 -11.91
N HIS A 250 -20.16 -0.36 -12.19
CA HIS A 250 -21.40 -1.10 -12.36
C HIS A 250 -21.29 -2.05 -13.57
N PRO A 251 -21.68 -3.33 -13.42
CA PRO A 251 -21.53 -4.32 -14.48
C PRO A 251 -22.36 -4.02 -15.74
N ASP A 252 -23.50 -3.33 -15.59
CA ASP A 252 -24.43 -3.09 -16.70
C ASP A 252 -24.26 -1.69 -17.34
N THR A 253 -23.97 -0.66 -16.54
CA THR A 253 -23.90 0.74 -17.01
C THR A 253 -22.46 1.22 -17.22
N GLY A 254 -21.46 0.57 -16.62
CA GLY A 254 -20.07 1.03 -16.62
C GLY A 254 -19.84 2.32 -15.83
N GLU A 255 -20.83 2.77 -15.05
CA GLU A 255 -20.70 3.94 -14.18
C GLU A 255 -20.03 3.58 -12.85
N GLN A 256 -19.35 4.54 -12.23
CA GLN A 256 -18.68 4.32 -10.94
C GLN A 256 -19.73 4.16 -9.84
N LEU A 257 -19.57 3.11 -9.04
CA LEU A 257 -20.35 2.88 -7.83
C LEU A 257 -19.95 3.91 -6.77
N VAL A 258 -20.94 4.53 -6.13
CA VAL A 258 -20.74 5.58 -5.13
C VAL A 258 -21.48 5.22 -3.84
N ASN A 259 -20.83 5.45 -2.68
CA ASN A 259 -21.41 5.29 -1.34
C ASN A 259 -22.50 6.33 -1.06
N GLU A 260 -23.27 6.13 0.03
CA GLU A 260 -24.31 7.06 0.51
C GLU A 260 -23.79 8.49 0.77
N GLU A 261 -22.48 8.64 1.03
CA GLU A 261 -21.82 9.94 1.25
C GLU A 261 -21.27 10.58 -0.04
N GLY A 262 -21.45 9.96 -1.22
CA GLY A 262 -20.96 10.50 -2.49
C GLY A 262 -19.50 10.15 -2.82
N GLN A 263 -18.88 9.20 -2.11
CA GLN A 263 -17.51 8.72 -2.36
C GLN A 263 -17.49 7.49 -3.28
N PRO A 264 -16.56 7.40 -4.23
CA PRO A 264 -16.43 6.23 -5.10
C PRO A 264 -16.04 4.98 -4.30
N LEU A 265 -16.68 3.84 -4.59
CA LEU A 265 -16.23 2.54 -4.11
C LEU A 265 -15.03 2.09 -4.94
N TYR A 266 -14.05 1.50 -4.26
CA TYR A 266 -12.84 0.97 -4.89
C TYR A 266 -12.78 -0.54 -4.82
N GLU A 267 -12.06 -1.12 -5.77
CA GLU A 267 -11.60 -2.50 -5.80
C GLU A 267 -10.12 -2.54 -6.19
N GLY A 268 -9.43 -3.64 -5.89
CA GLY A 268 -8.02 -3.82 -6.25
C GLY A 268 -7.16 -4.29 -5.09
N TYR A 269 -5.87 -4.46 -5.37
CA TYR A 269 -4.89 -5.02 -4.44
C TYR A 269 -4.89 -4.34 -3.07
N CYS A 270 -4.91 -3.00 -3.03
CA CYS A 270 -4.85 -2.28 -1.76
C CYS A 270 -6.13 -2.40 -0.94
N ILE A 271 -7.29 -2.60 -1.59
CA ILE A 271 -8.58 -2.76 -0.92
C ILE A 271 -8.65 -4.13 -0.25
N ASP A 272 -8.26 -5.17 -0.97
CA ASP A 272 -8.15 -6.54 -0.45
C ASP A 272 -7.12 -6.62 0.70
N LEU A 273 -6.02 -5.85 0.61
CA LEU A 273 -5.04 -5.73 1.70
C LEU A 273 -5.63 -5.05 2.94
N ILE A 274 -6.41 -3.98 2.78
CA ILE A 274 -7.10 -3.29 3.89
C ILE A 274 -8.09 -4.24 4.57
N GLU A 275 -8.89 -4.97 3.80
CA GLU A 275 -9.85 -5.94 4.33
C GLU A 275 -9.14 -7.01 5.16
N LYS A 276 -8.01 -7.53 4.66
CA LYS A 276 -7.20 -8.50 5.40
C LYS A 276 -6.58 -7.94 6.68
N LEU A 277 -6.08 -6.70 6.64
CA LEU A 277 -5.57 -6.02 7.83
C LEU A 277 -6.66 -5.79 8.87
N SER A 278 -7.87 -5.43 8.41
CA SER A 278 -9.06 -5.24 9.24
C SER A 278 -9.45 -6.53 9.97
N GLU A 279 -9.39 -7.68 9.30
CA GLU A 279 -9.60 -8.99 9.93
C GLU A 279 -8.51 -9.33 10.96
N ALA A 280 -7.24 -9.11 10.60
CA ALA A 280 -6.09 -9.49 11.45
C ALA A 280 -6.02 -8.64 12.73
N MET A 281 -6.29 -7.35 12.63
CA MET A 281 -6.22 -6.40 13.74
C MET A 281 -7.59 -6.14 14.40
N ASN A 282 -8.68 -6.73 13.88
CA ASN A 282 -10.06 -6.58 14.35
C ASN A 282 -10.53 -5.12 14.50
N PHE A 283 -10.36 -4.33 13.43
CA PHE A 283 -10.86 -2.95 13.35
C PHE A 283 -11.96 -2.81 12.30
N GLU A 284 -12.67 -1.69 12.33
CA GLU A 284 -13.59 -1.21 11.29
C GLU A 284 -12.96 -0.04 10.55
N TYR A 285 -13.32 0.17 9.30
CA TYR A 285 -12.74 1.24 8.51
C TYR A 285 -13.70 1.88 7.52
N GLU A 286 -13.33 3.07 7.05
CA GLU A 286 -13.96 3.78 5.95
C GLU A 286 -12.86 4.27 5.01
N ILE A 287 -13.07 4.08 3.72
CA ILE A 287 -12.13 4.50 2.70
C ILE A 287 -12.44 5.93 2.31
N VAL A 288 -11.44 6.80 2.41
CA VAL A 288 -11.56 8.23 2.14
C VAL A 288 -10.60 8.60 1.02
N THR A 289 -11.11 9.32 0.04
CA THR A 289 -10.31 9.89 -1.05
C THR A 289 -10.03 11.37 -0.81
N PRO A 290 -8.83 11.84 -1.12
CA PRO A 290 -8.50 13.26 -1.01
C PRO A 290 -9.36 14.09 -1.97
N LYS A 291 -9.77 15.28 -1.52
CA LYS A 291 -10.58 16.20 -2.34
C LYS A 291 -9.77 16.86 -3.45
N VAL A 292 -8.47 17.06 -3.21
CA VAL A 292 -7.53 17.74 -4.11
C VAL A 292 -6.24 16.94 -4.16
N GLY A 293 -5.75 16.70 -5.38
CA GLY A 293 -4.53 15.93 -5.60
C GLY A 293 -4.76 14.42 -5.61
N GLY A 294 -3.65 13.68 -5.70
CA GLY A 294 -3.62 12.22 -5.64
C GLY A 294 -2.88 11.75 -4.39
N PHE A 295 -1.71 11.16 -4.56
CA PHE A 295 -0.88 10.67 -3.45
C PHE A 295 -0.24 11.77 -2.59
N GLY A 296 -0.03 12.95 -3.16
CA GLY A 296 0.51 14.13 -2.47
C GLY A 296 1.86 14.60 -3.00
N LYS A 297 1.95 15.90 -3.26
CA LYS A 297 3.12 16.67 -3.68
C LYS A 297 3.32 17.85 -2.72
N LYS A 298 4.58 18.19 -2.47
CA LYS A 298 4.94 19.36 -1.65
C LYS A 298 4.66 20.64 -2.44
N LEU A 299 3.78 21.50 -1.91
CA LEU A 299 3.51 22.80 -2.50
C LEU A 299 4.63 23.79 -2.13
N PRO A 300 4.84 24.87 -2.91
CA PRO A 300 5.84 25.91 -2.60
C PRO A 300 5.64 26.57 -1.23
N ASN A 301 4.42 26.53 -0.70
CA ASN A 301 4.06 27.07 0.62
C ASN A 301 4.54 26.17 1.78
N GLY A 302 5.10 24.99 1.50
CA GLY A 302 5.50 23.99 2.51
C GLY A 302 4.38 23.05 2.94
N THR A 303 3.15 23.27 2.50
CA THR A 303 2.00 22.37 2.73
C THR A 303 1.99 21.21 1.75
N TRP A 304 1.38 20.10 2.15
CA TRP A 304 1.17 18.92 1.31
C TRP A 304 -0.28 18.84 0.84
N ASP A 305 -0.48 18.39 -0.40
CA ASP A 305 -1.81 18.01 -0.92
C ASP A 305 -1.99 16.48 -0.92
N GLY A 306 -3.15 16.02 -1.41
CA GLY A 306 -3.45 14.60 -1.56
C GLY A 306 -3.48 13.82 -0.25
N VAL A 307 -3.26 12.51 -0.35
CA VAL A 307 -3.29 11.58 0.81
C VAL A 307 -2.25 11.94 1.87
N VAL A 308 -1.05 12.37 1.47
CA VAL A 308 -0.01 12.81 2.42
C VAL A 308 -0.46 14.05 3.20
N GLY A 309 -1.10 15.02 2.52
CA GLY A 309 -1.67 16.20 3.17
C GLY A 309 -2.78 15.86 4.16
N ASP A 310 -3.70 14.97 3.77
CA ASP A 310 -4.80 14.51 4.62
C ASP A 310 -4.30 13.75 5.86
N LEU A 311 -3.23 12.97 5.71
CA LEU A 311 -2.58 12.27 6.82
C LEU A 311 -1.87 13.27 7.75
N MET A 312 -1.15 14.25 7.21
CA MET A 312 -0.47 15.31 7.99
C MET A 312 -1.45 16.16 8.82
N VAL A 313 -2.62 16.49 8.26
CA VAL A 313 -3.67 17.25 8.95
C VAL A 313 -4.46 16.38 9.93
N GLY A 314 -4.36 15.06 9.81
CA GLY A 314 -5.12 14.09 10.60
C GLY A 314 -6.57 13.92 10.14
N GLU A 315 -6.88 14.22 8.87
CA GLU A 315 -8.16 13.85 8.28
C GLU A 315 -8.28 12.33 8.09
N THR A 316 -7.18 11.66 7.74
CA THR A 316 -7.05 10.20 7.66
C THR A 316 -6.07 9.68 8.72
N ASP A 317 -6.29 8.46 9.21
CA ASP A 317 -5.43 7.84 10.24
C ASP A 317 -4.32 6.99 9.63
N ILE A 318 -4.64 6.30 8.52
CA ILE A 318 -3.76 5.39 7.79
C ILE A 318 -3.88 5.74 6.30
N ALA A 319 -2.78 5.70 5.56
CA ALA A 319 -2.77 5.81 4.11
C ALA A 319 -2.32 4.48 3.49
N VAL A 320 -3.19 3.88 2.67
CA VAL A 320 -2.89 2.64 1.95
C VAL A 320 -3.14 2.86 0.47
N GLY A 321 -2.11 2.62 -0.34
CA GLY A 321 -2.14 2.80 -1.79
C GLY A 321 -0.76 2.59 -2.40
N ALA A 322 -0.61 2.93 -3.67
CA ALA A 322 0.67 2.98 -4.38
C ALA A 322 1.53 4.19 -3.96
N LEU A 323 1.68 4.39 -2.65
CA LEU A 323 2.40 5.51 -2.08
C LEU A 323 3.89 5.15 -1.99
N THR A 324 4.70 5.82 -2.82
CA THR A 324 6.16 5.66 -2.79
C THR A 324 6.77 6.24 -1.51
N MET A 325 7.67 5.48 -0.88
CA MET A 325 8.50 5.97 0.21
C MET A 325 9.57 6.91 -0.35
N THR A 326 9.51 8.18 0.04
CA THR A 326 10.52 9.20 -0.31
C THR A 326 10.95 9.95 0.92
N ALA A 327 12.21 10.39 0.97
CA ALA A 327 12.75 11.15 2.09
C ALA A 327 11.92 12.41 2.40
N GLU A 328 11.43 13.11 1.37
CA GLU A 328 10.58 14.30 1.56
C GLU A 328 9.25 13.98 2.26
N ARG A 329 8.67 12.80 2.02
CA ARG A 329 7.43 12.38 2.69
C ARG A 329 7.70 11.88 4.11
N GLU A 330 8.81 11.16 4.31
CA GLU A 330 9.22 10.64 5.62
C GLU A 330 9.50 11.76 6.66
N GLU A 331 9.76 12.99 6.20
CA GLU A 331 9.85 14.16 7.09
C GLU A 331 8.52 14.50 7.80
N VAL A 332 7.37 14.19 7.19
CA VAL A 332 6.03 14.62 7.66
C VAL A 332 5.10 13.48 8.07
N ILE A 333 5.37 12.25 7.61
CA ILE A 333 4.57 11.05 7.88
C ILE A 333 5.49 9.87 8.13
N ASP A 334 5.05 8.89 8.92
CA ASP A 334 5.85 7.70 9.22
C ASP A 334 5.40 6.55 8.32
N PHE A 335 6.36 5.86 7.72
CA PHE A 335 6.10 4.68 6.90
C PHE A 335 6.24 3.38 7.72
N VAL A 336 5.37 2.43 7.40
CA VAL A 336 5.49 1.02 7.80
C VAL A 336 6.50 0.33 6.89
N ALA A 337 7.02 -0.84 7.28
CA ALA A 337 7.81 -1.68 6.39
C ALA A 337 7.11 -1.86 5.02
N PRO A 338 7.85 -1.76 3.91
CA PRO A 338 7.25 -1.79 2.59
C PRO A 338 6.59 -3.14 2.32
N TYR A 339 5.37 -3.10 1.78
CA TYR A 339 4.64 -4.32 1.41
C TYR A 339 4.93 -4.74 -0.04
N PHE A 340 5.52 -3.86 -0.84
CA PHE A 340 5.91 -4.14 -2.22
C PHE A 340 7.25 -3.47 -2.54
N GLU A 341 8.31 -4.28 -2.64
CA GLU A 341 9.70 -3.78 -2.78
C GLU A 341 10.11 -3.55 -4.24
N GLN A 342 9.63 -4.37 -5.18
CA GLN A 342 10.06 -4.36 -6.58
C GLN A 342 9.31 -3.32 -7.44
N THR A 343 9.21 -2.09 -6.93
CA THR A 343 8.64 -0.93 -7.63
C THR A 343 9.69 0.14 -7.88
N GLY A 344 9.45 0.98 -8.87
CA GLY A 344 10.42 1.91 -9.42
C GLY A 344 10.11 2.19 -10.88
N ILE A 345 11.12 2.60 -11.64
CA ILE A 345 10.97 2.98 -13.04
C ILE A 345 11.37 1.81 -13.94
N LEU A 346 10.59 1.58 -15.00
CA LEU A 346 10.84 0.56 -16.01
C LEU A 346 10.63 1.12 -17.41
N ILE A 347 11.13 0.39 -18.40
CA ILE A 347 11.04 0.75 -19.82
C ILE A 347 10.17 -0.29 -20.52
N VAL A 348 9.21 0.17 -21.31
CA VAL A 348 8.40 -0.67 -22.18
C VAL A 348 8.66 -0.37 -23.65
N ILE A 349 8.80 -1.42 -24.44
CA ILE A 349 8.87 -1.37 -25.91
C ILE A 349 7.88 -2.34 -26.51
N ARG A 350 7.54 -2.14 -27.78
CA ARG A 350 6.80 -3.14 -28.55
C ARG A 350 7.72 -4.27 -28.99
N LYS A 351 7.22 -5.51 -28.95
CA LYS A 351 7.87 -6.67 -29.57
C LYS A 351 8.01 -6.43 -31.07
N PRO A 352 9.24 -6.46 -31.64
CA PRO A 352 9.44 -6.17 -33.05
C PRO A 352 8.77 -7.22 -33.94
N ILE A 353 7.97 -6.78 -34.91
CA ILE A 353 7.35 -7.67 -35.88
C ILE A 353 8.40 -8.10 -36.90
N ARG A 354 8.71 -9.40 -36.92
CA ARG A 354 9.72 -9.96 -37.83
C ARG A 354 9.19 -9.99 -39.27
N LYS A 355 9.81 -9.22 -40.16
CA LYS A 355 9.53 -9.28 -41.60
C LYS A 355 10.05 -10.60 -42.17
N THR A 356 9.17 -11.44 -42.73
CA THR A 356 9.57 -12.71 -43.37
C THR A 356 10.14 -12.43 -44.75
N SER A 357 11.38 -12.83 -45.01
CA SER A 357 11.98 -12.79 -46.35
C SER A 357 12.13 -14.20 -46.92
N LEU A 358 11.72 -14.40 -48.17
CA LEU A 358 11.78 -15.71 -48.84
C LEU A 358 13.23 -16.16 -49.14
N PHE A 359 14.13 -15.21 -49.42
CA PHE A 359 15.54 -15.48 -49.76
C PHE A 359 16.48 -15.44 -48.56
N LYS A 360 15.96 -15.63 -47.34
CA LYS A 360 16.76 -15.62 -46.11
C LYS A 360 17.82 -16.71 -46.07
N PHE A 361 17.62 -17.84 -46.76
CA PHE A 361 18.63 -18.89 -46.85
C PHE A 361 19.89 -18.45 -47.64
N MET A 362 19.76 -17.49 -48.56
CA MET A 362 20.87 -17.02 -49.38
C MET A 362 21.82 -16.10 -48.59
N THR A 363 21.34 -15.46 -47.53
CA THR A 363 22.14 -14.57 -46.66
C THR A 363 23.04 -15.33 -45.68
N VAL A 364 22.96 -16.66 -45.65
CA VAL A 364 23.81 -17.53 -44.79
C VAL A 364 25.27 -17.50 -45.25
N LEU A 365 25.52 -17.35 -46.55
CA LEU A 365 26.86 -17.18 -47.12
C LEU A 365 27.03 -15.77 -47.66
N ARG A 366 28.22 -15.20 -47.49
CA ARG A 366 28.58 -13.91 -48.12
C ARG A 366 28.56 -14.05 -49.64
N THR A 367 28.21 -12.97 -50.33
CA THR A 367 28.19 -12.90 -51.80
C THR A 367 29.53 -13.25 -52.43
N GLU A 368 30.64 -12.91 -51.76
CA GLU A 368 32.00 -13.27 -52.13
C GLU A 368 32.20 -14.80 -52.23
N VAL A 369 31.62 -15.55 -51.29
CA VAL A 369 31.71 -17.03 -51.25
C VAL A 369 30.84 -17.65 -52.33
N TRP A 370 29.68 -17.07 -52.61
CA TRP A 370 28.84 -17.50 -53.73
C TRP A 370 29.58 -17.37 -55.08
N LEU A 371 30.24 -16.23 -55.30
CA LEU A 371 31.04 -16.00 -56.48
C LEU A 371 32.25 -16.96 -56.56
N SER A 372 32.89 -17.25 -55.43
CA SER A 372 34.01 -18.20 -55.40
C SER A 372 33.58 -19.64 -55.69
N ILE A 373 32.39 -20.07 -55.25
CA ILE A 373 31.82 -21.39 -55.59
C ILE A 373 31.56 -21.49 -57.09
N VAL A 374 30.92 -20.47 -57.68
CA VAL A 374 30.67 -20.44 -59.13
C VAL A 374 31.98 -20.46 -59.92
N ALA A 375 32.96 -19.66 -59.49
CA ALA A 375 34.28 -19.63 -60.10
C ALA A 375 35.00 -20.99 -59.97
N ALA A 376 34.95 -21.63 -58.80
CA ALA A 376 35.55 -22.95 -58.56
C ALA A 376 34.90 -24.05 -59.41
N LEU A 377 33.58 -24.00 -59.61
CA LEU A 377 32.85 -24.95 -60.45
C LEU A 377 33.24 -24.80 -61.93
N VAL A 378 33.29 -23.57 -62.44
CA VAL A 378 33.73 -23.29 -63.82
C VAL A 378 35.20 -23.69 -64.01
N LEU A 379 36.07 -23.35 -63.06
CA LEU A 379 37.50 -23.65 -63.10
C LEU A 379 37.76 -25.17 -63.07
N THR A 380 37.07 -25.92 -62.23
CA THR A 380 37.21 -27.38 -62.16
C THR A 380 36.69 -28.07 -63.41
N GLY A 381 35.54 -27.63 -63.95
CA GLY A 381 35.04 -28.11 -65.24
C GLY A 381 36.02 -27.86 -66.38
N PHE A 382 36.64 -26.68 -66.42
CA PHE A 382 37.67 -26.33 -67.40
C PHE A 382 38.97 -27.15 -67.20
N MET A 383 39.43 -27.32 -65.97
CA MET A 383 40.63 -28.10 -65.67
C MET A 383 40.46 -29.59 -65.98
N ILE A 384 39.29 -30.17 -65.73
CA ILE A 384 38.98 -31.55 -66.14
C ILE A 384 39.06 -31.67 -67.66
N TRP A 385 38.46 -30.73 -68.41
CA TRP A 385 38.55 -30.70 -69.86
C TRP A 385 40.00 -30.55 -70.36
N LEU A 386 40.79 -29.67 -69.75
CA LEU A 386 42.20 -29.45 -70.09
C LEU A 386 43.02 -30.74 -69.87
N LEU A 387 42.90 -31.35 -68.69
CA LEU A 387 43.65 -32.56 -68.34
C LEU A 387 43.24 -33.75 -69.22
N GLU A 388 41.96 -33.92 -69.54
CA GLU A 388 41.48 -34.97 -70.43
C GLU A 388 41.85 -34.74 -71.90
N LYS A 389 42.06 -33.49 -72.32
CA LYS A 389 42.47 -33.15 -73.68
C LYS A 389 43.97 -33.36 -73.93
N TYR A 390 44.82 -33.07 -72.95
CA TYR A 390 46.28 -33.07 -73.10
C TYR A 390 47.01 -34.24 -72.44
N SER A 391 46.37 -34.96 -71.51
CA SER A 391 47.00 -36.12 -70.86
C SER A 391 47.15 -37.30 -71.84
N PRO A 392 48.36 -37.86 -72.02
CA PRO A 392 48.56 -39.02 -72.89
C PRO A 392 47.92 -40.30 -72.35
N TYR A 393 47.61 -40.35 -71.05
CA TYR A 393 47.02 -41.50 -70.34
C TYR A 393 45.48 -41.41 -70.20
N SER A 394 44.85 -40.38 -70.78
CA SER A 394 43.39 -40.26 -70.82
C SER A 394 42.77 -41.32 -71.74
N ALA A 395 41.56 -41.77 -71.41
CA ALA A 395 40.79 -42.72 -72.22
C ALA A 395 40.52 -42.22 -73.65
N ARG A 396 40.56 -40.90 -73.87
CA ARG A 396 40.40 -40.29 -75.19
C ARG A 396 41.66 -40.37 -76.06
N ASN A 397 42.84 -40.31 -75.45
CA ASN A 397 44.12 -40.24 -76.18
C ASN A 397 44.82 -41.62 -76.28
N ASN A 398 44.43 -42.57 -75.43
CA ASN A 398 44.93 -43.95 -75.46
C ASN A 398 43.77 -44.96 -75.46
N PRO A 399 43.12 -45.22 -76.62
CA PRO A 399 42.00 -46.14 -76.72
C PRO A 399 42.38 -47.60 -76.48
N ASP A 400 43.65 -47.98 -76.72
CA ASP A 400 44.14 -49.36 -76.58
C ASP A 400 44.14 -49.85 -75.12
N ALA A 401 44.33 -48.92 -74.17
CA ALA A 401 44.30 -49.23 -72.73
C ALA A 401 42.87 -49.38 -72.16
N TYR A 402 41.83 -48.96 -72.89
CA TYR A 402 40.44 -48.94 -72.41
C TYR A 402 39.45 -49.41 -73.49
N PRO A 403 39.31 -50.73 -73.74
CA PRO A 403 38.53 -51.29 -74.86
C PRO A 403 37.00 -51.32 -74.65
N TYR A 404 36.47 -50.66 -73.60
CA TYR A 404 35.03 -50.55 -73.31
C TYR A 404 34.58 -49.08 -73.42
N PRO A 405 33.30 -48.80 -73.76
CA PRO A 405 32.83 -47.43 -73.97
C PRO A 405 32.95 -46.62 -72.66
N CYS A 406 33.91 -45.69 -72.63
CA CYS A 406 34.13 -44.78 -71.51
C CYS A 406 33.44 -43.44 -71.79
N ARG A 407 32.99 -42.74 -70.73
CA ARG A 407 32.49 -41.38 -70.88
C ARG A 407 33.55 -40.42 -71.41
N GLU A 408 33.24 -39.73 -72.51
CA GLU A 408 34.11 -38.69 -73.05
C GLU A 408 33.86 -37.33 -72.40
N PHE A 409 34.90 -36.78 -71.78
CA PHE A 409 34.88 -35.45 -71.16
C PHE A 409 35.08 -34.34 -72.21
N THR A 410 34.00 -34.00 -72.91
CA THR A 410 33.91 -32.74 -73.68
C THR A 410 33.68 -31.56 -72.73
N LEU A 411 33.91 -30.31 -73.16
CA LEU A 411 33.77 -29.13 -72.27
C LEU A 411 32.38 -29.05 -71.60
N LYS A 412 31.31 -29.39 -72.34
CA LYS A 412 29.94 -29.49 -71.80
C LYS A 412 29.79 -30.62 -70.77
N GLU A 413 30.40 -31.78 -71.01
CA GLU A 413 30.32 -32.95 -70.13
C GLU A 413 31.18 -32.77 -68.88
N SER A 414 32.34 -32.11 -68.99
CA SER A 414 33.19 -31.75 -67.85
C SER A 414 32.51 -30.72 -66.94
N PHE A 415 31.84 -29.73 -67.52
CA PHE A 415 31.03 -28.79 -66.73
C PHE A 415 29.82 -29.47 -66.11
N TRP A 416 29.12 -30.33 -66.87
CA TRP A 416 28.00 -31.11 -66.35
C TRP A 416 28.44 -32.05 -65.22
N PHE A 417 29.60 -32.70 -65.34
CA PHE A 417 30.21 -33.52 -64.29
C PHE A 417 30.55 -32.71 -63.04
N ALA A 418 31.14 -31.52 -63.19
CA ALA A 418 31.44 -30.64 -62.07
C ALA A 418 30.15 -30.18 -61.36
N LEU A 419 29.13 -29.78 -62.12
CA LEU A 419 27.84 -29.34 -61.58
C LEU A 419 27.09 -30.48 -60.87
N THR A 420 27.02 -31.66 -61.47
CA THR A 420 26.35 -32.82 -60.87
C THR A 420 27.09 -33.35 -59.65
N SER A 421 28.43 -33.26 -59.64
CA SER A 421 29.26 -33.58 -58.47
C SER A 421 29.12 -32.59 -57.31
N PHE A 422 28.75 -31.33 -57.59
CA PHE A 422 28.43 -30.34 -56.55
C PHE A 422 27.13 -30.69 -55.82
N THR A 423 26.20 -31.32 -56.54
CA THR A 423 24.96 -31.83 -55.94
C THR A 423 25.13 -33.24 -55.35
N PRO A 424 24.33 -33.63 -54.35
CA PRO A 424 24.38 -34.99 -53.77
C PRO A 424 24.08 -36.13 -54.77
N GLN A 425 23.66 -35.83 -55.99
CA GLN A 425 23.37 -36.80 -57.05
C GLN A 425 24.63 -37.48 -57.61
N GLY A 426 25.80 -36.84 -57.45
CA GLY A 426 27.08 -37.36 -57.91
C GLY A 426 27.32 -37.19 -59.42
N GLY A 427 28.59 -37.19 -59.83
CA GLY A 427 29.03 -36.88 -61.19
C GLY A 427 28.91 -38.01 -62.23
N GLY A 428 28.60 -39.23 -61.80
CA GLY A 428 28.67 -40.43 -62.64
C GLY A 428 30.11 -40.96 -62.80
N GLU A 429 30.44 -41.51 -63.97
CA GLU A 429 31.78 -42.08 -64.22
C GLU A 429 32.87 -40.99 -64.17
N ALA A 430 33.90 -41.20 -63.34
CA ALA A 430 35.02 -40.28 -63.14
C ALA A 430 36.12 -40.44 -64.22
N PRO A 431 36.94 -39.40 -64.47
CA PRO A 431 38.08 -39.46 -65.39
C PRO A 431 39.02 -40.62 -65.06
N LYS A 432 39.57 -41.28 -66.09
CA LYS A 432 40.44 -42.46 -65.92
C LYS A 432 41.89 -42.08 -65.61
N ALA A 433 42.37 -40.93 -66.13
CA ALA A 433 43.72 -40.46 -65.89
C ALA A 433 43.96 -40.20 -64.39
N LEU A 434 45.15 -40.56 -63.90
CA LEU A 434 45.53 -40.37 -62.49
C LEU A 434 45.42 -38.90 -62.06
N SER A 435 45.87 -37.97 -62.92
CA SER A 435 45.78 -36.52 -62.69
C SER A 435 44.33 -36.00 -62.64
N GLY A 436 43.42 -36.59 -63.45
CA GLY A 436 42.00 -36.28 -63.39
C GLY A 436 41.35 -36.80 -62.09
N ARG A 437 41.73 -38.01 -61.63
CA ARG A 437 41.22 -38.59 -60.39
C ARG A 437 41.66 -37.83 -59.15
N THR A 438 42.92 -37.39 -59.07
CA THR A 438 43.40 -36.60 -57.93
C THR A 438 42.68 -35.25 -57.86
N LEU A 439 42.44 -34.60 -59.00
CA LEU A 439 41.68 -33.35 -59.06
C LEU A 439 40.21 -33.55 -58.63
N VAL A 440 39.53 -34.59 -59.12
CA VAL A 440 38.15 -34.90 -58.73
C VAL A 440 38.05 -35.27 -57.25
N ALA A 441 39.00 -36.03 -56.70
CA ALA A 441 39.02 -36.36 -55.28
C ALA A 441 39.20 -35.10 -54.40
N ALA A 442 40.10 -34.19 -54.78
CA ALA A 442 40.25 -32.91 -54.09
C ALA A 442 38.99 -32.04 -54.19
N TYR A 443 38.33 -32.05 -55.36
CA TYR A 443 37.07 -31.33 -55.57
C TYR A 443 35.93 -31.91 -54.74
N TRP A 444 35.79 -33.23 -54.66
CA TRP A 444 34.77 -33.87 -53.81
C TRP A 444 34.98 -33.55 -52.33
N LEU A 445 36.24 -33.56 -51.86
CA LEU A 445 36.55 -33.13 -50.50
C LEU A 445 36.14 -31.66 -50.28
N PHE A 446 36.43 -30.77 -51.23
CA PHE A 446 35.98 -29.38 -51.18
C PHE A 446 34.45 -29.26 -51.11
N VAL A 447 33.71 -29.96 -51.97
CA VAL A 447 32.23 -29.92 -52.00
C VAL A 447 31.64 -30.40 -50.68
N VAL A 448 32.15 -31.52 -50.13
CA VAL A 448 31.67 -32.05 -48.85
C VAL A 448 31.91 -31.07 -47.70
N LEU A 449 33.09 -30.46 -47.63
CA LEU A 449 33.39 -29.45 -46.62
C LEU A 449 32.51 -28.20 -46.76
N MET A 450 32.26 -27.75 -48.00
CA MET A 450 31.40 -26.58 -48.25
C MET A 450 29.93 -26.87 -47.91
N LEU A 451 29.43 -28.07 -48.20
CA LEU A 451 28.06 -28.45 -47.83
C LEU A 451 27.93 -28.56 -46.29
N ALA A 452 28.90 -29.19 -45.63
CA ALA A 452 28.93 -29.30 -44.17
C ALA A 452 28.93 -27.92 -43.50
N THR A 453 29.79 -27.00 -43.95
CA THR A 453 29.85 -25.63 -43.43
C THR A 453 28.57 -24.82 -43.69
N PHE A 454 27.95 -24.98 -44.86
CA PHE A 454 26.64 -24.37 -45.14
C PHE A 454 25.57 -24.84 -44.16
N THR A 455 25.47 -26.16 -43.93
CA THR A 455 24.50 -26.72 -42.98
C THR A 455 24.75 -26.27 -41.53
N ALA A 456 26.03 -26.20 -41.12
CA ALA A 456 26.42 -25.72 -39.79
C ALA A 456 26.07 -24.24 -39.59
N ASN A 457 26.37 -23.39 -40.57
CA ASN A 457 26.06 -21.96 -40.50
C ASN A 457 24.56 -21.69 -40.55
N LEU A 458 23.79 -22.45 -41.35
CA LEU A 458 22.34 -22.35 -41.36
C LEU A 458 21.74 -22.69 -39.98
N ALA A 459 22.21 -23.79 -39.36
CA ALA A 459 21.77 -24.18 -38.03
C ALA A 459 22.10 -23.10 -36.98
N ALA A 460 23.33 -22.58 -36.99
CA ALA A 460 23.77 -21.52 -36.08
C ALA A 460 22.97 -20.21 -36.29
N PHE A 461 22.67 -19.85 -37.53
CA PHE A 461 21.92 -18.65 -37.85
C PHE A 461 20.48 -18.72 -37.30
N LEU A 462 19.81 -19.86 -37.47
CA LEU A 462 18.45 -20.06 -36.95
C LEU A 462 18.38 -20.03 -35.42
N THR A 463 19.45 -20.41 -34.71
CA THR A 463 19.50 -20.34 -33.25
C THR A 463 19.78 -18.93 -32.73
N VAL A 464 20.69 -18.18 -33.37
CA VAL A 464 21.08 -16.82 -32.94
C VAL A 464 19.94 -15.80 -33.08
N GLU A 465 19.11 -15.93 -34.12
CA GLU A 465 17.98 -15.01 -34.33
C GLU A 465 16.88 -15.08 -33.24
N ARG A 466 16.92 -16.08 -32.35
CA ARG A 466 16.01 -16.14 -31.20
C ARG A 466 16.49 -15.34 -29.99
N MET A 467 17.76 -14.90 -29.94
CA MET A 467 18.39 -14.39 -28.70
C MET A 467 18.61 -12.87 -28.62
N GLN A 468 18.21 -12.06 -29.61
CA GLN A 468 18.54 -10.62 -29.60
C GLN A 468 17.30 -9.74 -29.33
N THR A 469 17.20 -9.21 -28.11
CA THR A 469 16.46 -7.97 -27.84
C THR A 469 17.34 -6.77 -28.22
N PRO A 470 16.79 -5.70 -28.81
CA PRO A 470 17.59 -4.57 -29.30
C PRO A 470 18.27 -3.79 -28.15
N VAL A 471 17.67 -3.80 -26.96
CA VAL A 471 18.13 -3.09 -25.77
C VAL A 471 17.89 -3.96 -24.53
N SER A 472 18.79 -3.92 -23.56
CA SER A 472 18.64 -4.61 -22.27
C SER A 472 18.77 -3.70 -21.04
N SER A 473 19.16 -2.43 -21.18
CA SER A 473 19.30 -1.50 -20.06
C SER A 473 19.07 -0.05 -20.46
N LEU A 474 18.79 0.81 -19.46
CA LEU A 474 18.69 2.27 -19.65
C LEU A 474 19.99 2.85 -20.24
N GLU A 475 21.16 2.39 -19.78
CA GLU A 475 22.45 2.89 -20.29
C GLU A 475 22.62 2.56 -21.78
N GLN A 476 22.20 1.36 -22.21
CA GLN A 476 22.24 0.99 -23.63
C GLN A 476 21.23 1.81 -24.44
N LEU A 477 20.05 2.12 -23.88
CA LEU A 477 19.06 2.98 -24.51
C LEU A 477 19.58 4.42 -24.69
N ALA A 478 20.34 4.93 -23.73
CA ALA A 478 20.88 6.29 -23.76
C ALA A 478 22.04 6.46 -24.76
N ARG A 479 22.81 5.38 -25.03
CA ARG A 479 23.95 5.42 -25.97
C ARG A 479 23.53 5.37 -27.44
N GLN A 480 22.33 4.87 -27.72
CA GLN A 480 21.81 4.72 -29.06
C GLN A 480 20.87 5.88 -29.41
N SER A 481 20.72 6.17 -30.71
CA SER A 481 19.89 7.28 -31.22
C SER A 481 18.75 6.83 -32.14
N ARG A 482 18.55 5.52 -32.30
CA ARG A 482 17.53 4.93 -33.17
C ARG A 482 16.15 4.86 -32.51
N ILE A 483 16.13 4.51 -31.22
CA ILE A 483 14.93 4.33 -30.42
C ILE A 483 14.69 5.62 -29.66
N ASN A 484 13.61 6.30 -29.99
CA ASN A 484 13.16 7.49 -29.25
C ASN A 484 12.43 7.05 -27.98
N TYR A 485 12.50 7.86 -26.93
CA TYR A 485 11.82 7.53 -25.68
C TYR A 485 11.24 8.73 -24.96
N THR A 486 10.06 8.55 -24.38
CA THR A 486 9.32 9.61 -23.68
C THR A 486 8.89 9.16 -22.28
N VAL A 487 8.47 10.16 -21.50
CA VAL A 487 7.86 10.03 -20.18
C VAL A 487 6.56 10.83 -20.14
N VAL A 488 5.75 10.61 -19.10
CA VAL A 488 4.56 11.42 -18.84
C VAL A 488 4.94 12.81 -18.33
N GLU A 489 4.36 13.86 -18.89
CA GLU A 489 4.58 15.24 -18.50
C GLU A 489 4.23 15.49 -17.02
N SER A 490 5.05 16.27 -16.30
CA SER A 490 4.83 16.61 -14.87
C SER A 490 4.63 15.43 -13.90
N SER A 491 5.04 14.21 -14.31
CA SER A 491 5.00 13.00 -13.49
C SER A 491 6.19 12.90 -12.55
N SER A 492 6.13 11.98 -11.57
CA SER A 492 7.26 11.65 -10.69
C SER A 492 8.49 11.17 -11.48
N VAL A 493 8.28 10.40 -12.54
CA VAL A 493 9.34 9.90 -13.45
C VAL A 493 9.99 11.04 -14.21
N HIS A 494 9.22 12.01 -14.71
CA HIS A 494 9.77 13.18 -15.39
C HIS A 494 10.57 14.05 -14.40
N GLN A 495 10.03 14.29 -13.21
CA GLN A 495 10.73 15.03 -12.16
C GLN A 495 12.03 14.33 -11.74
N TYR A 496 12.05 12.99 -11.71
CA TYR A 496 13.25 12.21 -11.43
C TYR A 496 14.39 12.52 -12.42
N PHE A 497 14.11 12.52 -13.73
CA PHE A 497 15.12 12.85 -14.74
C PHE A 497 15.57 14.31 -14.68
N ILE A 498 14.67 15.25 -14.37
CA ILE A 498 15.02 16.66 -14.15
C ILE A 498 15.96 16.80 -12.95
N ASN A 499 15.62 16.16 -11.83
CA ASN A 499 16.40 16.20 -10.60
C ASN A 499 17.78 15.54 -10.79
N MET A 500 17.85 14.42 -11.51
CA MET A 500 19.12 13.75 -11.84
C MET A 500 20.00 14.62 -12.75
N LYS A 501 19.42 15.27 -13.76
CA LYS A 501 20.15 16.21 -14.63
C LYS A 501 20.67 17.42 -13.84
N PHE A 502 19.86 17.95 -12.93
CA PHE A 502 20.29 19.02 -12.02
C PHE A 502 21.44 18.58 -11.08
N ALA A 503 21.39 17.34 -10.59
CA ALA A 503 22.46 16.76 -9.78
C ALA A 503 23.76 16.60 -10.58
N GLU A 504 23.69 16.11 -11.83
CA GLU A 504 24.84 16.03 -12.74
C GLU A 504 25.47 17.42 -12.97
N ASP A 505 24.66 18.42 -13.34
CA ASP A 505 25.12 19.80 -13.56
C ASP A 505 25.80 20.37 -12.31
N THR A 506 25.24 20.09 -11.13
CA THR A 506 25.77 20.56 -9.84
C THR A 506 27.09 19.89 -9.50
N LEU A 507 27.18 18.56 -9.66
CA LEU A 507 28.41 17.80 -9.42
C LEU A 507 29.52 18.25 -10.37
N TYR A 508 29.20 18.50 -11.65
CA TYR A 508 30.14 19.03 -12.63
C TYR A 508 30.65 20.43 -12.23
N ARG A 509 29.75 21.33 -11.80
CA ARG A 509 30.12 22.67 -11.33
C ARG A 509 31.03 22.62 -10.10
N VAL A 510 30.67 21.82 -9.10
CA VAL A 510 31.47 21.66 -7.87
C VAL A 510 32.84 21.07 -8.18
N TRP A 511 32.90 20.04 -9.03
CA TRP A 511 34.17 19.47 -9.48
C TRP A 511 35.04 20.50 -10.20
N LYS A 512 34.44 21.31 -11.07
CA LYS A 512 35.13 22.41 -11.76
C LYS A 512 35.66 23.46 -10.79
N GLU A 513 34.90 23.82 -9.75
CA GLU A 513 35.35 24.76 -8.71
C GLU A 513 36.52 24.19 -7.89
N ILE A 514 36.44 22.93 -7.47
CA ILE A 514 37.51 22.24 -6.71
C ILE A 514 38.81 22.17 -7.53
N THR A 515 38.71 21.80 -8.80
CA THR A 515 39.88 21.67 -9.69
C THR A 515 40.52 23.01 -10.03
N LEU A 516 39.74 24.08 -10.18
CA LEU A 516 40.25 25.42 -10.53
C LEU A 516 40.74 26.23 -9.32
N ASN A 517 40.17 26.02 -8.12
CA ASN A 517 40.42 26.85 -6.93
C ASN A 517 41.32 26.19 -5.87
N ALA A 518 41.95 25.05 -6.17
CA ALA A 518 42.87 24.38 -5.24
C ALA A 518 44.16 25.21 -5.02
N THR A 519 44.21 25.94 -3.92
CA THR A 519 45.26 26.94 -3.62
C THR A 519 46.48 26.40 -2.85
N SER A 520 46.48 25.16 -2.37
CA SER A 520 47.61 24.61 -1.59
C SER A 520 48.21 23.29 -2.08
N ASP A 521 47.43 22.39 -2.71
CA ASP A 521 47.93 21.10 -3.23
C ASP A 521 47.42 20.81 -4.65
N GLN A 522 47.93 21.56 -5.63
CA GLN A 522 47.54 21.46 -7.04
C GLN A 522 47.83 20.07 -7.65
N ALA A 523 48.74 19.28 -7.10
CA ALA A 523 49.08 17.97 -7.66
C ALA A 523 47.98 16.92 -7.44
N GLN A 524 47.22 17.00 -6.34
CA GLN A 524 46.27 15.95 -5.95
C GLN A 524 44.95 16.01 -6.75
N TYR A 525 44.57 17.19 -7.26
CA TYR A 525 43.29 17.42 -7.94
C TYR A 525 43.42 17.59 -9.48
N ARG A 526 44.59 17.30 -10.06
CA ARG A 526 44.79 17.32 -11.52
C ARG A 526 44.23 16.05 -12.15
N VAL A 527 42.94 16.08 -12.46
CA VAL A 527 42.26 15.06 -13.27
C VAL A 527 42.06 15.61 -14.68
N TRP A 528 42.35 14.80 -15.72
CA TRP A 528 42.25 15.24 -17.12
C TRP A 528 40.81 15.28 -17.64
N ASP A 529 39.95 14.42 -17.08
CA ASP A 529 38.55 14.28 -17.47
C ASP A 529 37.65 14.24 -16.24
N TYR A 530 36.42 14.70 -16.40
CA TYR A 530 35.40 14.54 -15.36
C TYR A 530 35.11 13.03 -15.15
N PRO A 531 35.20 12.51 -13.92
CA PRO A 531 35.15 11.05 -13.69
C PRO A 531 33.74 10.43 -13.80
N ILE A 532 32.68 11.25 -13.82
CA ILE A 532 31.29 10.81 -13.88
C ILE A 532 30.77 11.04 -15.31
N ARG A 533 30.00 10.09 -15.84
CA ARG A 533 29.38 10.24 -17.17
C ARG A 533 28.12 11.08 -17.07
N GLU A 534 28.01 12.09 -17.93
CA GLU A 534 26.80 12.92 -18.08
C GLU A 534 25.75 12.19 -18.92
N GLN A 535 25.04 11.22 -18.32
CA GLN A 535 24.07 10.40 -19.05
C GLN A 535 22.66 10.97 -18.96
N TYR A 536 22.26 11.54 -17.82
CA TYR A 536 20.90 12.02 -17.61
C TYR A 536 20.63 13.33 -18.36
N GLY A 537 21.66 14.15 -18.59
CA GLY A 537 21.60 15.28 -19.51
C GLY A 537 21.17 14.87 -20.93
N HIS A 538 21.82 13.86 -21.52
CA HIS A 538 21.47 13.35 -22.85
C HIS A 538 20.08 12.69 -22.86
N ILE A 539 19.73 11.96 -21.80
CA ILE A 539 18.42 11.32 -21.66
C ILE A 539 17.30 12.36 -21.66
N LEU A 540 17.42 13.40 -20.84
CA LEU A 540 16.42 14.45 -20.75
C LEU A 540 16.29 15.24 -22.07
N LEU A 541 17.39 15.47 -22.77
CA LEU A 541 17.36 16.09 -24.11
C LEU A 541 16.60 15.22 -25.12
N ALA A 542 16.80 13.91 -25.11
CA ALA A 542 16.08 12.97 -25.99
C ALA A 542 14.58 12.88 -25.64
N ILE A 543 14.24 12.91 -24.35
CA ILE A 543 12.84 13.00 -23.88
C ILE A 543 12.18 14.28 -24.37
N ASN A 544 12.86 15.43 -24.25
CA ASN A 544 12.32 16.71 -24.71
C ASN A 544 12.24 16.79 -26.24
N ALA A 545 13.16 16.14 -26.96
CA ALA A 545 13.13 16.08 -28.42
C ALA A 545 12.00 15.21 -28.97
N SER A 546 11.64 14.13 -28.26
CA SER A 546 10.53 13.25 -28.61
C SER A 546 9.17 13.76 -28.11
N GLY A 547 9.16 14.63 -27.10
CA GLY A 547 7.98 15.27 -26.54
C GLY A 547 7.34 14.43 -25.44
N PRO A 548 7.32 14.88 -24.17
CA PRO A 548 6.61 14.21 -23.10
C PRO A 548 5.12 14.04 -23.42
N VAL A 549 4.55 12.89 -23.05
CA VAL A 549 3.12 12.60 -23.28
C VAL A 549 2.26 13.12 -22.12
N PRO A 550 1.01 13.55 -22.36
CA PRO A 550 0.16 14.09 -21.28
C PRO A 550 -0.29 13.00 -20.30
N ASP A 551 -0.59 11.80 -20.79
CA ASP A 551 -1.15 10.69 -20.02
C ASP A 551 -0.40 9.38 -20.31
N ALA A 552 -0.38 8.47 -19.31
CA ALA A 552 0.24 7.15 -19.44
C ALA A 552 -0.38 6.31 -20.57
N LYS A 553 -1.72 6.36 -20.71
CA LYS A 553 -2.45 5.66 -21.78
C LYS A 553 -1.97 6.05 -23.17
N THR A 554 -1.70 7.34 -23.39
CA THR A 554 -1.18 7.87 -24.66
C THR A 554 0.24 7.35 -24.91
N GLY A 555 1.07 7.27 -23.87
CA GLY A 555 2.41 6.67 -23.95
C GLY A 555 2.39 5.19 -24.38
N PHE A 556 1.53 4.38 -23.76
CA PHE A 556 1.35 2.97 -24.15
C PHE A 556 0.81 2.81 -25.58
N GLN A 557 -0.13 3.67 -26.00
CA GLN A 557 -0.64 3.68 -27.38
C GLN A 557 0.46 4.00 -28.39
N GLN A 558 1.27 5.02 -28.12
CA GLN A 558 2.38 5.41 -28.99
C GLN A 558 3.39 4.27 -29.17
N VAL A 559 3.80 3.60 -28.09
CA VAL A 559 4.66 2.39 -28.19
C VAL A 559 4.02 1.31 -29.04
N ASN A 560 2.71 1.09 -28.87
CA ASN A 560 1.98 0.08 -29.60
C ASN A 560 1.87 0.40 -31.11
N GLU A 561 1.89 1.66 -31.52
CA GLU A 561 1.88 2.06 -32.94
C GLU A 561 3.23 1.79 -33.64
N HIS A 562 4.35 1.85 -32.92
CA HIS A 562 5.70 1.65 -33.45
C HIS A 562 6.09 0.16 -33.59
N ALA A 563 5.66 -0.47 -34.68
CA ALA A 563 5.85 -1.90 -34.98
C ALA A 563 7.31 -2.39 -35.06
N ASP A 564 8.25 -1.52 -35.44
CA ASP A 564 9.67 -1.84 -35.63
C ASP A 564 10.50 -1.66 -34.34
N ALA A 565 9.85 -1.43 -33.19
CA ALA A 565 10.46 -1.20 -31.86
C ALA A 565 11.40 0.03 -31.80
N ASP A 566 11.10 1.06 -32.59
CA ASP A 566 11.86 2.32 -32.66
C ASP A 566 11.38 3.38 -31.63
N PHE A 567 10.46 3.01 -30.74
CA PHE A 567 9.95 3.88 -29.68
C PHE A 567 9.82 3.12 -28.36
N ALA A 568 10.24 3.76 -27.27
CA ALA A 568 10.16 3.24 -25.91
C ALA A 568 9.44 4.23 -24.99
N PHE A 569 8.75 3.71 -23.98
CA PHE A 569 8.09 4.53 -22.98
C PHE A 569 8.64 4.18 -21.61
N ILE A 570 9.01 5.21 -20.84
CA ILE A 570 9.59 5.05 -19.51
C ILE A 570 8.52 5.46 -18.50
N HIS A 571 8.11 4.51 -17.66
CA HIS A 571 7.03 4.73 -16.71
C HIS A 571 7.18 3.89 -15.43
N ASP A 572 6.21 4.00 -14.53
CA ASP A 572 6.18 3.19 -13.32
C ASP A 572 6.12 1.69 -13.66
N SER A 573 6.96 0.92 -12.99
CA SER A 573 7.14 -0.51 -13.25
C SER A 573 5.88 -1.33 -12.97
N ALA A 574 5.05 -0.95 -12.00
CA ALA A 574 3.82 -1.70 -11.70
C ALA A 574 2.80 -1.52 -12.84
N GLU A 575 2.63 -0.30 -13.34
CA GLU A 575 1.73 -0.02 -14.46
C GLU A 575 2.23 -0.66 -15.76
N ILE A 576 3.55 -0.64 -16.02
CA ILE A 576 4.14 -1.33 -17.18
C ILE A 576 3.89 -2.84 -17.11
N LYS A 577 4.19 -3.50 -15.98
CA LYS A 577 3.99 -4.95 -15.81
C LYS A 577 2.52 -5.32 -15.99
N TYR A 578 1.62 -4.48 -15.50
CA TYR A 578 0.18 -4.66 -15.68
C TYR A 578 -0.25 -4.58 -17.16
N GLU A 579 0.20 -3.55 -17.88
CA GLU A 579 -0.14 -3.37 -19.30
C GLU A 579 0.54 -4.40 -20.21
N VAL A 580 1.76 -4.85 -19.89
CA VAL A 580 2.45 -5.94 -20.61
C VAL A 580 1.69 -7.26 -20.45
N THR A 581 1.10 -7.51 -19.28
CA THR A 581 0.29 -8.70 -19.01
C THR A 581 -1.02 -8.68 -19.79
N ARG A 582 -1.64 -7.50 -19.95
CA ARG A 582 -2.85 -7.32 -20.78
C ARG A 582 -2.57 -7.34 -22.27
N ASN A 583 -1.48 -6.72 -22.72
CA ASN A 583 -1.15 -6.57 -24.12
C ASN A 583 0.13 -7.35 -24.48
N CYS A 584 -0.05 -8.53 -25.08
CA CYS A 584 1.05 -9.40 -25.48
C CYS A 584 2.01 -8.79 -26.52
N ASN A 585 1.66 -7.65 -27.14
CA ASN A 585 2.55 -6.94 -28.07
C ASN A 585 3.67 -6.18 -27.36
N LEU A 586 3.53 -5.89 -26.07
CA LEU A 586 4.50 -5.13 -25.30
C LEU A 586 5.51 -6.07 -24.62
N THR A 587 6.69 -5.54 -24.34
CA THR A 587 7.76 -6.16 -23.54
C THR A 587 8.42 -5.13 -22.67
N GLU A 588 8.66 -5.50 -21.42
CA GLU A 588 9.58 -4.78 -20.55
C GLU A 588 11.04 -4.95 -21.02
N VAL A 589 11.85 -3.93 -20.75
CA VAL A 589 13.28 -3.88 -21.09
C VAL A 589 14.10 -3.59 -19.86
N GLY A 590 15.01 -4.51 -19.56
CA GLY A 590 15.95 -4.39 -18.44
C GLY A 590 15.31 -4.64 -17.08
N GLU A 591 16.07 -4.28 -16.05
CA GLU A 591 15.63 -4.36 -14.66
C GLU A 591 15.01 -3.04 -14.22
N VAL A 592 14.19 -3.09 -13.16
CA VAL A 592 13.63 -1.90 -12.53
C VAL A 592 14.80 -1.07 -11.99
N PHE A 593 14.80 0.22 -12.26
CA PHE A 593 15.80 1.15 -11.74
C PHE A 593 15.12 2.25 -10.93
N ALA A 594 15.89 2.95 -10.09
CA ALA A 594 15.37 3.91 -9.12
C ALA A 594 14.26 3.27 -8.27
N GLU A 595 14.63 2.20 -7.56
CA GLU A 595 13.71 1.46 -6.70
C GLU A 595 13.06 2.38 -5.68
N GLN A 596 11.73 2.38 -5.70
CA GLN A 596 10.87 3.18 -4.84
C GLN A 596 9.78 2.26 -4.31
N PRO A 597 10.02 1.59 -3.18
CA PRO A 597 9.06 0.64 -2.62
C PRO A 597 7.76 1.35 -2.21
N TYR A 598 6.65 0.61 -2.29
CA TYR A 598 5.37 1.07 -1.76
C TYR A 598 5.20 0.62 -0.32
N ALA A 599 4.71 1.54 0.50
CA ALA A 599 4.48 1.30 1.91
C ALA A 599 3.16 1.91 2.37
N ILE A 600 2.66 1.36 3.48
CA ILE A 600 1.57 1.96 4.24
C ILE A 600 2.16 3.12 5.03
N ALA A 601 1.48 4.26 5.06
CA ALA A 601 1.88 5.38 5.90
C ALA A 601 0.87 5.64 7.02
N VAL A 602 1.38 6.14 8.14
CA VAL A 602 0.59 6.56 9.29
C VAL A 602 1.01 7.96 9.72
N GLN A 603 0.20 8.60 10.56
CA GLN A 603 0.57 9.89 11.15
C GLN A 603 1.89 9.77 11.92
N GLN A 604 2.71 10.82 11.84
CA GLN A 604 4.01 10.87 12.50
C GLN A 604 3.86 10.67 14.02
N GLY A 605 4.64 9.74 14.58
CA GLY A 605 4.61 9.36 16.00
C GLY A 605 3.44 8.45 16.39
N SER A 606 2.68 7.90 15.44
CA SER A 606 1.55 7.02 15.73
C SER A 606 2.00 5.60 16.14
N ARG A 607 1.39 5.07 17.21
CA ARG A 607 1.61 3.68 17.65
C ARG A 607 1.14 2.64 16.63
N LEU A 608 0.25 3.03 15.71
CA LEU A 608 -0.25 2.16 14.64
C LEU A 608 0.87 1.63 13.74
N GLN A 609 2.00 2.34 13.65
CA GLN A 609 3.13 1.90 12.86
C GLN A 609 3.62 0.51 13.29
N GLU A 610 3.78 0.29 14.60
CA GLU A 610 4.25 -0.99 15.14
C GLU A 610 3.22 -2.10 14.95
N ASP A 611 1.95 -1.80 15.23
CA ASP A 611 0.86 -2.78 15.15
C ASP A 611 0.63 -3.26 13.70
N ILE A 612 0.60 -2.32 12.75
CA ILE A 612 0.46 -2.64 11.32
C ILE A 612 1.72 -3.37 10.81
N SER A 613 2.92 -2.97 11.26
CA SER A 613 4.16 -3.68 10.88
C SER A 613 4.11 -5.15 11.30
N ARG A 614 3.64 -5.46 12.51
CA ARG A 614 3.51 -6.84 12.99
C ARG A 614 2.47 -7.62 12.17
N ALA A 615 1.31 -7.02 11.93
CA ALA A 615 0.27 -7.65 11.11
C ALA A 615 0.76 -7.93 9.68
N LEU A 616 1.50 -7.00 9.07
CA LEU A 616 2.05 -7.18 7.73
C LEU A 616 3.08 -8.31 7.66
N LEU A 617 3.93 -8.45 8.68
CA LEU A 617 4.88 -9.57 8.78
C LEU A 617 4.18 -10.93 8.90
N GLU A 618 3.05 -10.99 9.61
CA GLU A 618 2.22 -12.19 9.67
C GLU A 618 1.62 -12.53 8.29
N LEU A 619 1.08 -11.53 7.57
CA LEU A 619 0.57 -11.73 6.20
C LEU A 619 1.67 -12.17 5.22
N GLN A 620 2.88 -11.65 5.37
CA GLN A 620 4.02 -12.07 4.57
C GLN A 620 4.42 -13.52 4.87
N LYS A 621 4.41 -13.92 6.14
CA LYS A 621 4.64 -15.32 6.57
C LYS A 621 3.59 -16.27 5.99
N GLU A 622 2.34 -15.83 5.89
CA GLU A 622 1.24 -16.58 5.26
C GLU A 622 1.31 -16.59 3.73
N ARG A 623 2.27 -15.91 3.12
CA ARG A 623 2.40 -15.70 1.66
C ARG A 623 1.18 -15.03 1.02
N PHE A 624 0.41 -14.28 1.81
CA PHE A 624 -0.76 -13.57 1.31
C PHE A 624 -0.37 -12.53 0.24
N LEU A 625 0.70 -11.75 0.49
CA LEU A 625 1.19 -10.75 -0.46
C LEU A 625 1.62 -11.36 -1.80
N GLU A 626 2.25 -12.53 -1.80
CA GLU A 626 2.65 -13.26 -3.02
C GLU A 626 1.43 -13.74 -3.81
N GLN A 627 0.42 -14.29 -3.13
CA GLN A 627 -0.83 -14.72 -3.76
C GLN A 627 -1.56 -13.53 -4.38
N MET A 628 -1.64 -12.42 -3.66
CA MET A 628 -2.27 -11.20 -4.11
C MET A 628 -1.55 -10.54 -5.28
N ALA A 629 -0.22 -10.61 -5.33
CA ALA A 629 0.56 -10.11 -6.47
C ALA A 629 0.38 -10.96 -7.73
N SER A 630 0.01 -12.24 -7.58
CA SER A 630 -0.26 -13.15 -8.70
C SER A 630 -1.68 -13.05 -9.27
N LYS A 631 -2.62 -12.56 -8.46
CA LYS A 631 -4.03 -12.32 -8.81
C LYS A 631 -4.15 -11.07 -9.67
#